data_AF-A0A348APQ4-F1
#
_entry.id   AF-A0A348APQ4-F1
#
_cell.length_a   1.000
_cell.length_b   1.000
_cell.length_c   1.000
_cell.angle_alpha   90.00
_cell.angle_beta   90.00
_cell.angle_gamma   90.00
#
_symmetry.space_group_name_H-M   'P 1'
#
loop_
_entity.id
_entity.type
_entity.pdbx_description
1 polymer ?
#
loop_
_entity_poly.entity_id
_entity_poly.type
_entity_poly.pdbx_seq_one_letter_code
_entity_poly.pdbx_strand_id
1 'polypeptide(L)'
;MLPMKFAVLLEKSINKNLEKVRLDVSAELQPIVTLIQQTQSLIFDLLQETSDVNIDYAKLPEVNLTVLIAADDLWQKAVSSYTDAPPINTDDLIQMWTIYASIEKSAQYYQQASLNSPHPATRLFLSSLSEIKNILRRRVSGVLRMIYNDVWSEVGFAPFVLGKE
;
A
#
# COMPACT_ATOMS: atom_id res chain seq x y z
N MET A 1 -17.98 15.38 7.96
CA MET A 1 -17.61 14.02 8.42
C MET A 1 -16.33 14.14 9.22
N LEU A 2 -16.23 13.53 10.42
CA LEU A 2 -14.98 13.54 11.19
C LEU A 2 -13.87 12.83 10.41
N PRO A 3 -12.61 13.32 10.42
CA PRO A 3 -11.51 12.71 9.68
C PRO A 3 -11.40 11.19 9.86
N MET A 4 -11.51 10.69 11.10
CA MET A 4 -11.44 9.24 11.36
C MET A 4 -12.56 8.44 10.68
N LYS A 5 -13.78 8.98 10.60
CA LYS A 5 -14.89 8.29 9.92
C LYS A 5 -14.63 8.17 8.42
N PHE A 6 -14.05 9.20 7.81
CA PHE A 6 -13.65 9.12 6.41
C PHE A 6 -12.50 8.14 6.20
N ALA A 7 -11.49 8.15 7.09
CA ALA A 7 -10.38 7.21 7.05
C ALA A 7 -10.87 5.76 7.05
N VAL A 8 -11.78 5.39 7.97
CA VAL A 8 -12.38 4.04 8.02
C VAL A 8 -13.08 3.67 6.71
N LEU A 9 -13.88 4.58 6.14
CA LEU A 9 -14.57 4.33 4.88
C LEU A 9 -13.60 4.19 3.69
N LEU A 10 -12.55 5.00 3.67
CA LEU A 10 -11.50 4.96 2.66
C LEU A 10 -10.78 3.61 2.71
N GLU A 11 -10.28 3.21 3.88
CA GLU A 11 -9.54 1.95 4.02
C GLU A 11 -10.42 0.72 3.79
N LYS A 12 -11.70 0.77 4.19
CA LYS A 12 -12.69 -0.27 3.83
C LYS A 12 -12.85 -0.42 2.32
N SER A 13 -12.93 0.70 1.61
CA SER A 13 -13.10 0.71 0.15
C SER A 13 -11.85 0.18 -0.55
N ILE A 14 -10.67 0.55 -0.06
CA ILE A 14 -9.39 0.01 -0.57
C ILE A 14 -9.30 -1.50 -0.30
N ASN A 15 -9.66 -1.97 0.90
CA ASN A 15 -9.70 -3.42 1.21
C ASN A 15 -10.60 -4.19 0.25
N LYS A 16 -11.83 -3.70 0.03
CA LYS A 16 -12.76 -4.32 -0.92
C LYS A 16 -12.19 -4.34 -2.35
N ASN A 17 -11.41 -3.34 -2.73
CA ASN A 17 -10.75 -3.32 -4.04
C ASN A 17 -9.60 -4.33 -4.09
N LEU A 18 -8.76 -4.38 -3.05
CA LEU A 18 -7.67 -5.37 -2.95
C LEU A 18 -8.17 -6.80 -2.99
N GLU A 19 -9.33 -7.10 -2.40
CA GLU A 19 -9.95 -8.42 -2.49
C GLU A 19 -10.27 -8.82 -3.93
N LYS A 20 -10.76 -7.87 -4.75
CA LYS A 20 -11.02 -8.11 -6.17
C LYS A 20 -9.72 -8.29 -6.94
N VAL A 21 -8.77 -7.37 -6.74
CA VAL A 21 -7.45 -7.43 -7.38
C VAL A 21 -6.77 -8.77 -7.07
N ARG A 22 -6.84 -9.24 -5.83
CA ARG A 22 -6.27 -10.54 -5.43
C ARG A 22 -6.88 -11.71 -6.21
N LEU A 23 -8.15 -11.65 -6.63
CA LEU A 23 -8.74 -12.74 -7.41
C LEU A 23 -8.30 -12.71 -8.88
N ASP A 24 -7.83 -11.56 -9.36
CA ASP A 24 -7.56 -11.32 -10.78
C ASP A 24 -6.05 -11.31 -11.12
N VAL A 25 -5.15 -11.22 -10.12
CA VAL A 25 -3.69 -11.27 -10.35
C VAL A 25 -3.16 -12.68 -10.56
N SER A 26 -2.04 -12.77 -11.28
CA SER A 26 -1.31 -14.02 -11.48
C SER A 26 -0.90 -14.69 -10.17
N ALA A 27 -0.68 -16.01 -10.22
CA ALA A 27 -0.28 -16.81 -9.07
C ALA A 27 1.04 -16.31 -8.43
N GLU A 28 1.90 -15.72 -9.25
CA GLU A 28 3.23 -15.24 -8.88
C GLU A 28 3.19 -13.89 -8.16
N LEU A 29 2.15 -13.07 -8.42
CA LEU A 29 1.91 -11.82 -7.67
C LEU A 29 1.08 -12.02 -6.40
N GLN A 30 0.41 -13.17 -6.24
CA GLN A 30 -0.39 -13.47 -5.04
C GLN A 30 0.36 -13.23 -3.72
N PRO A 31 1.63 -13.65 -3.54
CA PRO A 31 2.34 -13.43 -2.29
C PRO A 31 2.50 -11.93 -1.97
N ILE A 32 2.78 -11.11 -3.00
CA ILE A 32 2.96 -9.67 -2.86
C ILE A 32 1.62 -9.00 -2.52
N VAL A 33 0.55 -9.32 -3.27
CA VAL A 33 -0.78 -8.76 -3.02
C VAL A 33 -1.31 -9.18 -1.65
N THR A 34 -0.96 -10.38 -1.18
CA THR A 34 -1.31 -10.84 0.17
C THR A 34 -0.64 -9.99 1.25
N LEU A 35 0.65 -9.67 1.14
CA LEU A 35 1.33 -8.78 2.10
C LEU A 35 0.72 -7.37 2.11
N ILE A 36 0.36 -6.85 0.93
CA ILE A 36 -0.31 -5.55 0.79
C ILE A 36 -1.68 -5.59 1.47
N GLN A 37 -2.47 -6.63 1.23
CA GLN A 37 -3.79 -6.80 1.83
C GLN A 37 -3.68 -6.94 3.35
N GLN A 38 -2.72 -7.73 3.87
CA GLN A 38 -2.49 -7.86 5.30
C GLN A 38 -2.17 -6.51 5.94
N THR A 39 -1.25 -5.75 5.35
CA THR A 39 -0.92 -4.38 5.81
C THR A 39 -2.17 -3.49 5.85
N GLN A 40 -2.97 -3.55 4.77
CA GLN A 40 -4.19 -2.78 4.61
C GLN A 40 -5.26 -3.15 5.65
N SER A 41 -5.46 -4.45 5.92
CA SER A 41 -6.38 -4.95 6.94
C SER A 41 -5.97 -4.49 8.33
N LEU A 42 -4.69 -4.59 8.69
CA LEU A 42 -4.21 -4.14 10.00
C LEU A 42 -4.39 -2.63 10.21
N ILE A 43 -4.18 -1.81 9.18
CA ILE A 43 -4.45 -0.37 9.25
C ILE A 43 -5.95 -0.12 9.44
N PHE A 44 -6.80 -0.87 8.75
CA PHE A 44 -8.25 -0.76 8.89
C PHE A 44 -8.72 -1.12 10.30
N ASP A 45 -8.23 -2.23 10.85
CA ASP A 45 -8.56 -2.68 12.21
C ASP A 45 -8.14 -1.63 13.25
N LEU A 46 -6.91 -1.10 13.11
CA LEU A 46 -6.40 -0.01 13.94
C LEU A 46 -7.29 1.23 13.89
N LEU A 47 -7.82 1.58 12.72
CA LEU A 47 -8.73 2.71 12.56
C LEU A 47 -10.11 2.44 13.18
N GLN A 48 -10.63 1.21 13.08
CA GLN A 48 -11.89 0.85 13.71
C GLN A 48 -11.83 1.03 15.22
N GLU A 49 -10.74 0.58 15.86
CA GLU A 49 -10.49 0.76 17.29
C GLU A 49 -10.51 2.23 17.72
N THR A 50 -10.12 3.14 16.81
CA THR A 50 -10.08 4.59 17.09
C THR A 50 -11.37 5.33 16.77
N SER A 51 -12.27 4.75 15.96
CA SER A 51 -13.39 5.48 15.37
C SER A 51 -14.50 5.85 16.37
N ASP A 52 -14.56 5.14 17.50
CA ASP A 52 -15.54 5.37 18.58
C ASP A 52 -14.93 6.08 19.80
N VAL A 53 -13.63 6.37 19.79
CA VAL A 53 -12.95 6.98 20.94
C VAL A 53 -13.12 8.50 20.90
N ASN A 54 -13.52 9.09 22.03
CA ASN A 54 -13.61 10.54 22.17
C ASN A 54 -12.22 11.18 22.10
N ILE A 55 -11.95 11.92 21.01
CA ILE A 55 -10.65 12.50 20.65
C ILE A 55 -10.08 13.41 21.76
N ASP A 56 -10.94 14.04 22.57
CA ASP A 56 -10.52 14.96 23.63
C ASP A 56 -9.81 14.27 24.81
N TYR A 57 -10.01 12.96 24.98
CA TYR A 57 -9.46 12.17 26.11
C TYR A 57 -8.84 10.83 25.65
N ALA A 58 -8.81 10.58 24.34
CA ALA A 58 -8.40 9.31 23.75
C ALA A 58 -6.89 9.09 23.82
N LYS A 59 -6.46 7.98 24.43
CA LYS A 59 -5.17 7.37 24.10
C LYS A 59 -5.34 6.61 22.79
N LEU A 60 -4.90 7.20 21.68
CA LEU A 60 -4.85 6.51 20.40
C LEU A 60 -3.84 5.34 20.48
N PRO A 61 -4.10 4.22 19.78
CA PRO A 61 -3.21 3.08 19.79
C PRO A 61 -1.88 3.45 19.14
N GLU A 62 -0.82 2.80 19.61
CA GLU A 62 0.52 3.00 19.08
C GLU A 62 0.64 2.37 17.69
N VAL A 63 1.21 3.12 16.76
CA VAL A 63 1.41 2.67 15.38
C VAL A 63 2.75 1.94 15.29
N ASN A 64 2.72 0.60 15.31
CA ASN A 64 3.93 -0.22 15.20
C ASN A 64 4.23 -0.57 13.74
N LEU A 65 5.26 0.06 13.18
CA LEU A 65 5.68 -0.11 11.78
C LEU A 65 6.05 -1.56 11.43
N THR A 66 6.78 -2.24 12.31
CA THR A 66 7.25 -3.61 12.07
C THR A 66 6.09 -4.60 12.02
N VAL A 67 5.07 -4.39 12.84
CA VAL A 67 3.85 -5.20 12.83
C VAL A 67 3.03 -4.93 11.57
N LEU A 68 2.92 -3.66 11.16
CA LEU A 68 2.01 -3.25 10.09
C LEU A 68 2.53 -3.57 8.69
N ILE A 69 3.83 -3.44 8.42
CA ILE A 69 4.39 -3.58 7.05
C ILE A 69 4.93 -4.98 6.77
N ALA A 70 4.91 -5.88 7.76
CA ALA A 70 5.63 -7.15 7.76
C ALA A 70 7.17 -6.97 7.66
N ALA A 71 7.89 -8.05 7.96
CA ALA A 71 9.35 -8.04 7.96
C ALA A 71 9.94 -8.10 6.54
N ASP A 72 11.16 -7.58 6.38
CA ASP A 72 11.83 -7.43 5.09
C ASP A 72 12.12 -8.77 4.40
N ASP A 73 12.34 -9.83 5.16
CA ASP A 73 12.55 -11.21 4.67
C ASP A 73 11.30 -11.77 3.99
N LEU A 74 10.11 -11.45 4.51
CA LEU A 74 8.83 -11.82 3.89
C LEU A 74 8.65 -11.11 2.55
N TRP A 75 8.97 -9.82 2.48
CA TRP A 75 8.95 -9.06 1.23
C TRP A 75 9.95 -9.62 0.23
N GLN A 76 11.18 -9.90 0.66
CA GLN A 76 12.21 -10.47 -0.21
C GLN A 76 11.77 -11.82 -0.76
N LYS A 77 11.23 -12.71 0.08
CA LYS A 77 10.70 -14.00 -0.34
C LYS A 77 9.56 -13.85 -1.36
N ALA A 78 8.61 -12.96 -1.11
CA ALA A 78 7.49 -12.71 -2.02
C ALA A 78 7.96 -12.17 -3.38
N VAL A 79 8.96 -11.27 -3.39
CA VAL A 79 9.53 -10.70 -4.62
C VAL A 79 10.39 -11.72 -5.38
N SER A 80 11.16 -12.57 -4.70
CA SER A 80 11.93 -13.62 -5.36
C SER A 80 11.05 -14.66 -6.04
N SER A 81 9.90 -15.00 -5.45
CA SER A 81 8.92 -15.88 -6.12
C SER A 81 8.39 -15.29 -7.43
N TYR A 82 8.42 -13.97 -7.58
CA TYR A 82 7.98 -13.28 -8.78
C TYR A 82 9.08 -13.21 -9.87
N THR A 83 10.35 -13.05 -9.51
CA THR A 83 11.46 -12.95 -10.49
C THR A 83 11.70 -14.23 -11.29
N ASP A 84 11.33 -15.37 -10.73
CA ASP A 84 11.60 -16.68 -11.33
C ASP A 84 10.44 -17.16 -12.24
N ALA A 85 9.44 -16.29 -12.46
CA ALA A 85 8.21 -16.59 -13.18
C ALA A 85 8.29 -16.38 -14.71
N PRO A 86 7.37 -16.99 -15.50
CA PRO A 86 7.22 -16.70 -16.93
C PRO A 86 6.86 -15.22 -17.20
N PRO A 87 7.01 -14.75 -18.46
CA PRO A 87 6.72 -13.37 -18.84
C PRO A 87 5.30 -12.91 -18.46
N ILE A 88 5.22 -11.64 -18.07
CA ILE A 88 4.12 -11.09 -17.28
C ILE A 88 2.98 -10.56 -18.16
N ASN A 89 1.76 -10.73 -17.68
CA ASN A 89 0.56 -10.20 -18.31
C ASN A 89 0.40 -8.69 -18.04
N THR A 90 0.03 -7.93 -19.06
CA THR A 90 -0.37 -6.51 -18.94
C THR A 90 -1.48 -6.28 -17.90
N ASP A 91 -2.33 -7.28 -17.64
CA ASP A 91 -3.36 -7.20 -16.61
C ASP A 91 -2.74 -6.98 -15.21
N ASP A 92 -1.68 -7.70 -14.88
CA ASP A 92 -0.97 -7.58 -13.61
C ASP A 92 -0.39 -6.18 -13.39
N LEU A 93 0.13 -5.57 -14.46
CA LEU A 93 0.61 -4.19 -14.43
C LEU A 93 -0.52 -3.22 -14.06
N ILE A 94 -1.70 -3.36 -14.70
CA ILE A 94 -2.87 -2.51 -14.44
C ILE A 94 -3.36 -2.71 -12.99
N GLN A 95 -3.37 -3.95 -12.51
CA GLN A 95 -3.76 -4.27 -11.14
C GLN A 95 -2.80 -3.62 -10.13
N MET A 96 -1.50 -3.75 -10.35
CA MET A 96 -0.48 -3.16 -9.47
C MET A 96 -0.49 -1.62 -9.52
N TRP A 97 -0.81 -1.00 -10.65
CA TRP A 97 -1.06 0.45 -10.72
C TRP A 97 -2.25 0.88 -9.89
N THR A 98 -3.34 0.12 -9.96
CA THR A 98 -4.55 0.40 -9.19
C THR A 98 -4.25 0.35 -7.68
N ILE A 99 -3.46 -0.64 -7.24
CA ILE A 99 -2.97 -0.75 -5.87
C ILE A 99 -2.11 0.47 -5.51
N TYR A 100 -1.11 0.79 -6.33
CA TYR A 100 -0.19 1.90 -6.08
C TYR A 100 -0.95 3.24 -5.93
N ALA A 101 -1.86 3.53 -6.86
CA ALA A 101 -2.66 4.75 -6.84
C ALA A 101 -3.53 4.84 -5.59
N SER A 102 -4.16 3.72 -5.18
CA SER A 102 -4.99 3.66 -3.97
C SER A 102 -4.19 3.96 -2.70
N ILE A 103 -2.99 3.36 -2.58
CA ILE A 103 -2.08 3.60 -1.45
C ILE A 103 -1.60 5.05 -1.44
N GLU A 104 -1.24 5.60 -2.60
CA GLU A 104 -0.78 6.98 -2.72
C GLU A 104 -1.86 7.99 -2.29
N LYS A 105 -3.10 7.80 -2.74
CA LYS A 105 -4.20 8.69 -2.35
C LYS A 105 -4.54 8.60 -0.87
N SER A 106 -4.47 7.40 -0.30
CA SER A 106 -4.61 7.19 1.15
C SER A 106 -3.46 7.86 1.94
N ALA A 107 -2.20 7.74 1.48
CA ALA A 107 -1.06 8.42 2.10
C ALA A 107 -1.21 9.94 2.11
N GLN A 108 -1.62 10.52 0.96
CA GLN A 108 -1.88 11.95 0.80
C GLN A 108 -3.00 12.41 1.73
N TYR A 109 -4.08 11.64 1.81
CA TYR A 109 -5.17 11.92 2.73
C TYR A 109 -4.68 12.00 4.18
N TYR A 110 -3.95 10.99 4.65
CA TYR A 110 -3.43 10.99 6.02
C TYR A 110 -2.49 12.16 6.32
N GLN A 111 -1.63 12.49 5.37
CA GLN A 111 -0.74 13.64 5.50
C GLN A 111 -1.56 14.92 5.68
N GLN A 112 -2.53 15.17 4.81
CA GLN A 112 -3.38 16.36 4.88
C GLN A 112 -4.24 16.38 6.14
N ALA A 113 -4.82 15.23 6.52
CA ALA A 113 -5.64 15.12 7.72
C ALA A 113 -4.81 15.37 9.00
N SER A 114 -3.54 14.93 9.03
CA SER A 114 -2.64 15.21 10.15
C SER A 114 -2.34 16.70 10.31
N LEU A 115 -2.02 17.39 9.21
CA LEU A 115 -1.69 18.82 9.20
C LEU A 115 -2.88 19.69 9.63
N ASN A 116 -4.09 19.27 9.29
CA ASN A 116 -5.32 19.99 9.62
C ASN A 116 -5.95 19.55 10.96
N SER A 117 -5.34 18.61 11.68
CA SER A 117 -5.89 18.15 12.95
C SER A 117 -5.56 19.13 14.09
N PRO A 118 -6.57 19.55 14.88
CA PRO A 118 -6.36 20.43 16.02
C PRO A 118 -5.74 19.70 17.23
N HIS A 119 -5.85 18.36 17.30
CA HIS A 119 -5.39 17.57 18.45
C HIS A 119 -4.00 16.94 18.18
N PRO A 120 -2.99 17.15 19.05
CA PRO A 120 -1.64 16.61 18.84
C PRO A 120 -1.59 15.08 18.70
N ALA A 121 -2.39 14.35 19.49
CA ALA A 121 -2.45 12.88 19.42
C ALA A 121 -2.97 12.41 18.05
N THR A 122 -4.06 13.01 17.56
CA THR A 122 -4.62 12.71 16.23
C THR A 122 -3.65 13.08 15.11
N ARG A 123 -2.96 14.21 15.23
CA ARG A 123 -1.90 14.61 14.28
C ARG A 123 -0.80 13.55 14.21
N LEU A 124 -0.28 13.14 15.36
CA LEU A 124 0.78 12.13 15.43
C LEU A 124 0.29 10.82 14.80
N PHE A 125 -0.86 10.30 15.23
CA PHE A 125 -1.43 9.06 14.72
C PHE A 125 -1.61 9.07 13.20
N LEU A 126 -2.25 10.11 12.63
CA LEU A 126 -2.44 10.22 11.18
C LEU A 126 -1.11 10.39 10.44
N SER A 127 -0.14 11.11 11.02
CA SER A 127 1.19 11.25 10.41
C SER A 127 1.93 9.91 10.35
N SER A 128 1.84 9.08 11.40
CA SER A 128 2.39 7.73 11.41
C SER A 128 1.73 6.82 10.38
N LEU A 129 0.40 6.91 10.20
CA LEU A 129 -0.29 6.18 9.13
C LEU A 129 0.17 6.61 7.73
N SER A 130 0.39 7.92 7.52
CA SER A 130 0.94 8.43 6.25
C SER A 130 2.33 7.87 5.98
N GLU A 131 3.19 7.80 7.00
CA GLU A 131 4.53 7.21 6.89
C GLU A 131 4.47 5.73 6.49
N ILE A 132 3.60 4.95 7.14
CA ILE A 132 3.40 3.54 6.81
C ILE A 132 2.96 3.37 5.36
N LYS A 133 1.97 4.16 4.92
CA LYS A 133 1.50 4.13 3.53
C LYS A 133 2.59 4.53 2.55
N ASN A 134 3.46 5.47 2.91
CA ASN A 134 4.61 5.85 2.07
C ASN A 134 5.64 4.72 1.93
N ILE A 135 5.91 3.98 3.01
CA ILE A 135 6.80 2.82 2.95
C ILE A 135 6.18 1.71 2.10
N LEU A 136 4.90 1.40 2.32
CA LEU A 136 4.18 0.42 1.49
C LEU A 136 4.18 0.84 0.01
N ARG A 137 3.94 2.13 -0.28
CA ARG A 137 4.01 2.68 -1.64
C ARG A 137 5.39 2.47 -2.27
N ARG A 138 6.48 2.66 -1.52
CA ARG A 138 7.85 2.39 -2.02
C ARG A 138 8.06 0.92 -2.35
N ARG A 139 7.58 0.00 -1.51
CA ARG A 139 7.64 -1.46 -1.77
C ARG A 139 6.88 -1.80 -3.07
N VAL A 140 5.65 -1.32 -3.20
CA VAL A 140 4.81 -1.51 -4.41
C VAL A 140 5.46 -0.89 -5.65
N SER A 141 6.08 0.29 -5.53
CA SER A 141 6.81 0.92 -6.62
C SER A 141 8.01 0.09 -7.09
N GLY A 142 8.70 -0.58 -6.16
CA GLY A 142 9.78 -1.51 -6.48
C GLY A 142 9.29 -2.67 -7.34
N VAL A 143 8.18 -3.31 -6.93
CA VAL A 143 7.55 -4.39 -7.71
C VAL A 143 7.11 -3.88 -9.08
N LEU A 144 6.40 -2.75 -9.14
CA LEU A 144 5.96 -2.14 -10.41
C LEU A 144 7.12 -1.93 -11.39
N ARG A 145 8.28 -1.48 -10.92
CA ARG A 145 9.47 -1.30 -11.78
C ARG A 145 9.96 -2.61 -12.39
N MET A 146 9.85 -3.72 -11.67
CA MET A 146 10.18 -5.03 -12.20
C MET A 146 9.20 -5.40 -13.32
N ILE A 147 7.90 -5.29 -13.05
CA ILE A 147 6.83 -5.52 -14.04
C ILE A 147 7.05 -4.69 -15.30
N TYR A 148 7.34 -3.40 -15.11
CA TYR A 148 7.64 -2.49 -16.20
C TYR A 148 8.78 -3.00 -17.06
N ASN A 149 9.92 -3.33 -16.46
CA ASN A 149 11.10 -3.76 -17.19
C ASN A 149 10.82 -4.99 -18.06
N ASP A 150 10.03 -5.92 -17.52
CA ASP A 150 9.66 -7.14 -18.23
C ASP A 150 8.72 -6.83 -19.40
N VAL A 151 7.63 -6.07 -19.17
CA VAL A 151 6.71 -5.65 -20.24
C VAL A 151 7.42 -4.83 -21.32
N TRP A 152 8.29 -3.90 -20.93
CA TRP A 152 9.09 -3.08 -21.86
C TRP A 152 10.06 -3.92 -22.71
N SER A 153 10.58 -5.02 -22.15
CA SER A 153 11.44 -5.94 -22.89
C SER A 153 10.68 -6.65 -24.02
N GLU A 154 9.40 -6.95 -23.83
CA GLU A 154 8.56 -7.59 -24.84
C GLU A 154 8.21 -6.67 -26.02
N VAL A 155 7.90 -5.39 -25.74
CA VAL A 155 7.64 -4.39 -26.80
C VAL A 155 8.91 -3.90 -27.50
N GLY A 156 10.08 -4.42 -27.14
CA GLY A 156 11.37 -4.01 -27.73
C GLY A 156 11.74 -2.55 -27.44
N PHE A 157 11.07 -1.93 -26.47
CA PHE A 157 11.30 -0.56 -26.07
C PHE A 157 11.78 -0.58 -24.63
N ALA A 158 13.08 -0.76 -24.42
CA ALA A 158 13.68 -0.57 -23.10
C ALA A 158 14.03 0.91 -22.96
N PRO A 159 13.27 1.74 -22.21
CA PRO A 159 13.54 3.17 -22.07
C PRO A 159 14.89 3.48 -21.38
N PHE A 160 15.61 2.45 -20.94
CA PHE A 160 16.91 2.51 -20.27
C PHE A 160 18.10 2.12 -21.15
N VAL A 161 17.87 1.61 -22.38
CA VAL A 161 18.96 1.24 -23.32
C VAL A 161 19.38 2.43 -24.21
N LEU A 162 18.58 3.50 -24.25
CA LEU A 162 18.95 4.78 -24.86
C LEU A 162 19.95 5.53 -23.97
N GLY A 163 21.23 5.15 -24.04
CA GLY A 163 22.31 5.84 -23.32
C GLY A 163 23.61 5.05 -23.11
N LYS A 164 23.82 3.95 -23.83
CA LYS A 164 25.14 3.30 -23.92
C LYS A 164 25.67 3.38 -25.34
N GLU A 165 25.98 4.60 -25.77
CA GLU A 165 27.01 4.90 -26.77
C GLU A 165 27.95 5.94 -26.18
#